data_AF-A0A7W0YC18-F1
#
_entry.id   AF-A0A7W0YC18-F1
#
_cell.length_a   1.000
_cell.length_b   1.000
_cell.length_c   1.000
_cell.angle_alpha   90.00
_cell.angle_beta   90.00
_cell.angle_gamma   90.00
#
_symmetry.space_group_name_H-M   'P 1'
#
loop_
_entity.id
_entity.type
_entity.pdbx_description
1 polymer ?
#
loop_
_entity_poly.entity_id
_entity_poly.type
_entity_poly.pdbx_seq_one_letter_code
_entity_poly.pdbx_strand_id
1 'polypeptide(L)'
;VVAIALLMSFGMAISLNYFRNTTDTEPYVYVQTYNDIYKLMDPVMRLVRSNPLNYRMVGHFIRTSTYPFPWLLGDFPNIGYYESSNSPSKFDADFLVVQEDRIAAVEKNLHESYYTEPFTIRPYQDTSKLYLNARPFGKVFRGKAPDFVGQAAPTPTPAPPR
;
A
#
# COMPACT_ATOMS: atom_id res chain seq x y z
N VAL A 1 -35.87 24.40 -21.32
CA VAL A 1 -34.97 24.71 -20.17
C VAL A 1 -34.86 23.54 -19.21
N VAL A 2 -35.97 23.01 -18.64
CA VAL A 2 -35.93 21.88 -17.68
C VAL A 2 -35.27 20.62 -18.25
N ALA A 3 -35.62 20.19 -19.47
CA ALA A 3 -35.03 19.00 -20.08
C ALA A 3 -33.50 19.11 -20.27
N ILE A 4 -33.00 20.29 -20.66
CA ILE A 4 -31.57 20.55 -20.82
C ILE A 4 -30.89 20.52 -19.44
N ALA A 5 -31.50 21.13 -18.43
CA ALA A 5 -30.99 21.09 -17.07
C ALA A 5 -30.91 19.65 -16.51
N LEU A 6 -31.90 18.81 -16.80
CA LEU A 6 -31.90 17.40 -16.42
C LEU A 6 -30.80 16.60 -17.14
N LEU A 7 -30.59 16.83 -18.44
CA LEU A 7 -29.51 16.16 -19.19
C LEU A 7 -28.13 16.59 -18.70
N MET A 8 -27.94 17.88 -18.42
CA MET A 8 -26.70 18.39 -17.83
C MET A 8 -26.47 17.79 -16.44
N SER A 9 -27.49 17.77 -15.58
CA SER A 9 -27.42 17.16 -14.25
C SER A 9 -27.08 15.67 -14.33
N PHE A 10 -27.70 14.94 -15.26
CA PHE A 10 -27.43 13.52 -15.48
C PHE A 10 -25.98 13.27 -15.95
N GLY A 11 -25.49 14.07 -16.90
CA GLY A 11 -24.10 13.99 -17.36
C GLY A 11 -23.10 14.29 -16.23
N MET A 12 -23.36 15.31 -15.41
CA MET A 12 -22.55 15.62 -14.24
C MET A 12 -22.59 14.49 -13.21
N ALA A 13 -23.76 13.90 -12.96
CA ALA A 13 -23.88 12.77 -12.05
C ALA A 13 -23.05 11.57 -12.52
N ILE A 14 -23.08 11.23 -13.82
CA ILE A 14 -22.23 10.18 -14.37
C ILE A 14 -20.74 10.54 -14.20
N SER A 15 -20.35 11.76 -14.55
CA SER A 15 -18.96 12.21 -14.43
C SER A 15 -18.43 12.10 -13.00
N LEU A 16 -19.19 12.63 -12.03
CA LEU A 16 -18.81 12.64 -10.62
C LEU A 16 -18.77 11.24 -10.02
N ASN A 17 -19.69 10.34 -10.37
CA ASN A 17 -19.74 9.02 -9.75
C ASN A 17 -18.74 8.03 -10.36
N TYR A 18 -18.42 8.15 -11.64
CA TYR A 18 -17.64 7.12 -12.35
C TYR A 18 -16.25 7.58 -12.81
N PHE A 19 -16.03 8.88 -13.04
CA PHE A 19 -14.79 9.37 -13.65
C PHE A 19 -13.99 10.31 -12.74
N ARG A 20 -14.66 11.18 -11.99
CA ARG A 20 -14.05 12.19 -11.10
C ARG A 20 -14.33 11.92 -9.62
N ASN A 21 -14.68 10.67 -9.30
CA ASN A 21 -15.14 10.27 -7.98
C ASN A 21 -14.08 10.40 -6.89
N THR A 22 -12.79 10.33 -7.23
CA THR A 22 -11.68 10.47 -6.26
C THR A 22 -10.86 11.75 -6.45
N THR A 23 -11.32 12.72 -7.26
CA THR A 23 -10.53 13.93 -7.51
C THR A 23 -10.68 14.93 -6.37
N ASP A 24 -9.56 15.39 -5.81
CA ASP A 24 -9.51 16.40 -4.74
C ASP A 24 -10.05 17.78 -5.12
N THR A 25 -10.16 18.08 -6.42
CA THR A 25 -10.86 19.28 -6.93
C THR A 25 -12.37 19.28 -6.66
N GLU A 26 -12.96 18.14 -6.26
CA GLU A 26 -14.39 18.04 -5.94
C GLU A 26 -14.62 18.13 -4.42
N PRO A 27 -15.54 19.00 -3.95
CA PRO A 27 -15.68 19.35 -2.52
C PRO A 27 -16.14 18.20 -1.62
N TYR A 28 -16.74 17.15 -2.19
CA TYR A 28 -17.19 15.97 -1.44
C TYR A 28 -16.11 14.89 -1.27
N VAL A 29 -14.98 15.01 -1.97
CA VAL A 29 -13.89 14.03 -1.91
C VAL A 29 -12.98 14.35 -0.72
N TYR A 30 -13.43 13.95 0.47
CA TYR A 30 -12.67 14.11 1.73
C TYR A 30 -12.36 12.76 2.40
N VAL A 31 -13.27 11.79 2.28
CA VAL A 31 -13.15 10.45 2.89
C VAL A 31 -12.97 9.32 1.88
N GLN A 32 -13.11 9.62 0.58
CA GLN A 32 -13.07 8.60 -0.46
C GLN A 32 -11.63 8.16 -0.73
N THR A 33 -11.44 6.84 -0.80
CA THR A 33 -10.14 6.24 -1.12
C THR A 33 -9.74 6.52 -2.55
N TYR A 34 -8.53 7.03 -2.76
CA TYR A 34 -7.97 7.26 -4.08
C TYR A 34 -7.63 5.96 -4.82
N ASN A 35 -7.57 6.05 -6.15
CA ASN A 35 -7.21 4.93 -7.03
C ASN A 35 -5.79 4.40 -6.78
N ASP A 36 -4.95 5.14 -6.07
CA ASP A 36 -3.65 4.67 -5.58
C ASP A 36 -3.75 3.35 -4.82
N ILE A 37 -4.89 3.04 -4.19
CA ILE A 37 -5.13 1.75 -3.54
C ILE A 37 -4.84 0.55 -4.45
N TYR A 38 -5.08 0.69 -5.77
CA TYR A 38 -4.84 -0.35 -6.76
C TYR A 38 -3.35 -0.65 -6.96
N LYS A 39 -2.45 0.30 -6.69
CA LYS A 39 -0.99 0.08 -6.72
C LYS A 39 -0.56 -1.04 -5.76
N LEU A 40 -1.30 -1.23 -4.66
CA LEU A 40 -1.11 -2.33 -3.73
C LEU A 40 -2.03 -3.52 -4.04
N MET A 41 -3.33 -3.26 -4.20
CA MET A 41 -4.31 -4.35 -4.27
C MET A 41 -4.20 -5.18 -5.55
N ASP A 42 -3.91 -4.56 -6.70
CA ASP A 42 -3.78 -5.30 -7.97
C ASP A 42 -2.62 -6.30 -7.97
N PRO A 43 -1.38 -5.93 -7.59
CA PRO A 43 -0.28 -6.89 -7.56
C PRO A 43 -0.50 -7.98 -6.50
N VAL A 44 -1.02 -7.64 -5.32
CA VAL A 44 -1.34 -8.62 -4.26
C VAL A 44 -2.37 -9.63 -4.76
N MET A 45 -3.50 -9.15 -5.29
CA MET A 45 -4.57 -10.03 -5.77
C MET A 45 -4.17 -10.84 -7.00
N ARG A 46 -3.29 -10.32 -7.85
CA ARG A 46 -2.71 -11.09 -8.97
C ARG A 46 -1.95 -12.31 -8.47
N LEU A 47 -1.14 -12.16 -7.43
CA LEU A 47 -0.42 -13.28 -6.82
C LEU A 47 -1.39 -14.26 -6.16
N VAL A 48 -2.37 -13.78 -5.39
CA VAL A 48 -3.40 -14.63 -4.76
C VAL A 48 -4.17 -15.45 -5.79
N ARG A 49 -4.63 -14.84 -6.88
CA ARG A 49 -5.33 -15.54 -7.98
C ARG A 49 -4.49 -16.62 -8.63
N SER A 50 -3.15 -16.45 -8.65
CA SER A 50 -2.23 -17.45 -9.21
C SER A 50 -1.96 -18.61 -8.25
N ASN A 51 -2.00 -18.37 -6.94
CA ASN A 51 -1.78 -19.38 -5.91
C ASN A 51 -2.44 -18.93 -4.58
N PRO A 52 -3.48 -19.62 -4.09
CA PRO A 52 -4.16 -19.27 -2.84
C PRO A 52 -3.26 -19.26 -1.59
N LEU A 53 -2.10 -19.93 -1.60
CA LEU A 53 -1.16 -19.85 -0.47
C LEU A 53 -0.64 -18.43 -0.21
N ASN A 54 -0.73 -17.55 -1.21
CA ASN A 54 -0.34 -16.15 -1.11
C ASN A 54 -1.24 -15.32 -0.18
N TYR A 55 -2.38 -15.83 0.28
CA TYR A 55 -3.11 -15.19 1.39
C TYR A 55 -2.24 -15.08 2.66
N ARG A 56 -1.22 -15.93 2.81
CA ARG A 56 -0.30 -15.90 3.97
C ARG A 56 0.81 -14.85 3.87
N MET A 57 0.79 -13.99 2.87
CA MET A 57 1.74 -12.88 2.76
C MET A 57 1.78 -12.04 4.03
N VAL A 58 2.97 -11.59 4.39
CA VAL A 58 3.20 -10.68 5.51
C VAL A 58 3.13 -9.25 4.99
N GLY A 59 2.27 -8.43 5.58
CA GLY A 59 2.12 -7.02 5.21
C GLY A 59 2.26 -6.11 6.42
N HIS A 60 2.87 -4.94 6.25
CA HIS A 60 3.04 -3.96 7.33
C HIS A 60 2.54 -2.57 6.93
N PHE A 61 1.57 -2.05 7.69
CA PHE A 61 1.10 -0.68 7.58
C PHE A 61 1.65 0.13 8.74
N ILE A 62 2.65 0.97 8.46
CA ILE A 62 3.36 1.78 9.47
C ILE A 62 3.00 3.24 9.20
N ARG A 63 1.85 3.66 9.72
CA ARG A 63 1.28 4.99 9.47
C ARG A 63 0.28 5.38 10.56
N THR A 64 0.01 6.67 10.71
CA THR A 64 -0.87 7.20 11.76
C THR A 64 -2.32 6.77 11.63
N SER A 65 -2.81 6.47 10.42
CA SER A 65 -4.16 5.95 10.18
C SER A 65 -4.11 4.83 9.16
N THR A 66 -4.50 3.63 9.60
CA THR A 66 -4.46 2.41 8.79
C THR A 66 -5.79 2.10 8.08
N TYR A 67 -6.87 2.81 8.38
CA TYR A 67 -8.09 2.70 7.61
C TYR A 67 -7.89 3.21 6.16
N PRO A 68 -8.33 2.50 5.10
CA PRO A 68 -9.32 1.40 5.11
C PRO A 68 -8.75 -0.03 5.00
N PHE A 69 -7.43 -0.22 5.13
CA PHE A 69 -6.78 -1.50 4.83
C PHE A 69 -7.32 -2.72 5.60
N PRO A 70 -7.72 -2.62 6.89
CA PRO A 70 -8.34 -3.74 7.59
C PRO A 70 -9.56 -4.34 6.89
N TRP A 71 -10.34 -3.52 6.16
CA TRP A 71 -11.49 -4.02 5.40
C TRP A 71 -11.10 -4.66 4.07
N LEU A 72 -10.08 -4.12 3.41
CA LEU A 72 -9.62 -4.60 2.11
C LEU A 72 -8.79 -5.89 2.22
N LEU A 73 -8.10 -6.06 3.34
CA LEU A 73 -7.17 -7.16 3.58
C LEU A 73 -7.66 -8.13 4.66
N GLY A 74 -8.98 -8.17 4.92
CA GLY A 74 -9.57 -9.02 5.95
C GLY A 74 -9.26 -10.52 5.81
N ASP A 75 -9.02 -11.00 4.59
CA ASP A 75 -8.68 -12.40 4.30
C ASP A 75 -7.20 -12.74 4.51
N PHE A 76 -6.34 -11.75 4.79
CA PHE A 76 -4.90 -11.93 4.96
C PHE A 76 -4.56 -12.01 6.45
N PRO A 77 -4.22 -13.20 7.00
CA PRO A 77 -4.03 -13.36 8.44
C PRO A 77 -2.75 -12.70 8.99
N ASN A 78 -1.78 -12.36 8.13
CA ASN A 78 -0.45 -11.91 8.55
C ASN A 78 -0.20 -10.41 8.28
N ILE A 79 -1.24 -9.59 8.45
CA ILE A 79 -1.14 -8.13 8.26
C ILE A 79 -1.00 -7.43 9.62
N GLY A 80 0.07 -6.66 9.77
CA GLY A 80 0.33 -5.82 10.94
C GLY A 80 -0.04 -4.36 10.68
N TYR A 81 -0.76 -3.77 11.63
CA TYR A 81 -1.18 -2.37 11.63
C TYR A 81 -0.48 -1.65 12.80
N TYR A 82 0.42 -0.72 12.48
CA TYR A 82 1.28 -0.04 13.44
C TYR A 82 1.01 1.46 13.41
N GLU A 83 0.18 1.90 14.35
CA GLU A 83 -0.16 3.31 14.55
C GLU A 83 0.73 3.94 15.63
N SER A 84 0.87 5.26 15.58
CA SER A 84 1.69 6.05 16.52
C SER A 84 3.14 5.54 16.57
N SER A 85 3.74 5.35 17.75
CA SER A 85 5.14 4.91 17.92
C SER A 85 5.36 3.41 17.77
N ASN A 86 4.31 2.61 17.52
CA ASN A 86 4.45 1.16 17.38
C ASN A 86 5.23 0.80 16.10
N SER A 87 5.91 -0.35 16.11
CA SER A 87 6.67 -0.89 14.97
C SER A 87 6.66 -2.43 15.00
N PRO A 88 6.78 -3.09 13.85
CA PRO A 88 6.93 -4.53 13.80
C PRO A 88 8.26 -4.96 14.46
N SER A 89 8.31 -6.18 15.00
CA SER A 89 9.55 -6.78 15.48
C SER A 89 10.50 -7.16 14.33
N LYS A 90 9.94 -7.47 13.16
CA LYS A 90 10.66 -7.72 11.91
C LYS A 90 10.15 -6.76 10.84
N PHE A 91 11.00 -5.90 10.31
CA PHE A 91 10.58 -4.91 9.31
C PHE A 91 10.39 -5.52 7.92
N ASP A 92 11.22 -6.48 7.51
CA ASP A 92 11.05 -7.10 6.20
C ASP A 92 9.75 -7.91 6.08
N ALA A 93 8.96 -7.57 5.06
CA ALA A 93 7.66 -8.13 4.76
C ALA A 93 7.48 -8.28 3.25
N ASP A 94 6.41 -8.94 2.80
CA ASP A 94 6.09 -9.05 1.38
C ASP A 94 5.64 -7.70 0.81
N PHE A 95 4.92 -6.90 1.60
CA PHE A 95 4.62 -5.52 1.26
C PHE A 95 4.55 -4.61 2.49
N LEU A 96 4.88 -3.32 2.29
CA LEU A 96 4.78 -2.30 3.32
C LEU A 96 4.13 -1.03 2.79
N VAL A 97 3.36 -0.35 3.63
CA VAL A 97 2.92 1.03 3.40
C VAL A 97 3.41 1.87 4.58
N VAL A 98 4.35 2.76 4.30
CA VAL A 98 5.07 3.53 5.34
C VAL A 98 4.79 5.00 5.16
N GLN A 99 4.37 5.69 6.23
CA GLN A 99 4.19 7.15 6.22
C GLN A 99 5.53 7.88 6.04
N GLU A 100 5.50 9.02 5.35
CA GLU A 100 6.68 9.80 4.96
C GLU A 100 7.67 10.07 6.11
N ASP A 101 7.18 10.49 7.27
CA ASP A 101 7.98 10.76 8.47
C ASP A 101 8.64 9.51 9.09
N ARG A 102 8.17 8.31 8.72
CA ARG A 102 8.66 7.01 9.22
C ARG A 102 9.60 6.30 8.25
N ILE A 103 9.70 6.77 7.00
CA ILE A 103 10.49 6.13 5.94
C ILE A 103 11.95 5.92 6.38
N ALA A 104 12.61 6.98 6.86
CA ALA A 104 14.03 6.90 7.22
C ALA A 104 14.32 5.91 8.36
N ALA A 105 13.37 5.72 9.29
CA ALA A 105 13.51 4.75 10.36
C ALA A 105 13.28 3.32 9.86
N VAL A 106 12.29 3.12 8.98
CA VAL A 106 11.99 1.80 8.39
C VAL A 106 13.11 1.35 7.47
N GLU A 107 13.56 2.19 6.54
CA GLU A 107 14.59 1.83 5.54
C GLU A 107 15.93 1.43 6.17
N LYS A 108 16.27 1.94 7.35
CA LYS A 108 17.46 1.50 8.13
C LYS A 108 17.38 0.06 8.60
N ASN A 109 16.17 -0.49 8.74
CA ASN A 109 15.91 -1.83 9.25
C ASN A 109 15.44 -2.80 8.14
N LEU A 110 15.33 -2.33 6.89
CA LEU A 110 15.03 -3.19 5.75
C LEU A 110 16.31 -3.79 5.18
N HIS A 111 16.27 -5.10 4.96
CA HIS A 111 17.39 -5.85 4.40
C HIS A 111 17.12 -6.37 2.98
N GLU A 112 15.85 -6.42 2.58
CA GLU A 112 15.47 -6.95 1.27
C GLU A 112 15.37 -5.87 0.19
N SER A 113 15.17 -6.30 -1.06
CA SER A 113 14.98 -5.40 -2.19
C SER A 113 13.49 -5.19 -2.47
N TYR A 114 13.10 -3.95 -2.73
CA TYR A 114 11.70 -3.58 -2.91
C TYR A 114 11.51 -2.70 -4.15
N TYR A 115 10.40 -2.92 -4.85
CA TYR A 115 9.82 -1.94 -5.76
C TYR A 115 9.09 -0.90 -4.93
N THR A 116 9.30 0.39 -5.23
CA THR A 116 8.71 1.47 -4.43
C THR A 116 7.97 2.49 -5.27
N GLU A 117 6.89 3.03 -4.72
CA GLU A 117 6.08 4.06 -5.36
C GLU A 117 5.45 4.99 -4.32
N PRO A 118 5.27 6.29 -4.60
CA PRO A 118 4.39 7.15 -3.81
C PRO A 118 2.97 6.58 -3.74
N PHE A 119 2.38 6.69 -2.57
CA PHE A 119 1.10 6.05 -2.25
C PHE A 119 0.26 6.95 -1.34
N THR A 120 -0.83 7.48 -1.87
CA THR A 120 -1.73 8.38 -1.15
C THR A 120 -3.15 7.86 -1.21
N ILE A 121 -3.76 7.58 -0.06
CA ILE A 121 -5.09 6.96 -0.02
C ILE A 121 -6.25 7.95 0.12
N ARG A 122 -6.03 9.17 0.65
CA ARG A 122 -7.07 10.19 0.80
C ARG A 122 -6.44 11.57 1.00
N PRO A 123 -7.19 12.67 0.80
CA PRO A 123 -6.65 14.01 1.00
C PRO A 123 -6.41 14.28 2.50
N TYR A 124 -5.53 15.24 2.78
CA TYR A 124 -5.17 15.67 4.14
C TYR A 124 -4.57 14.57 5.04
N GLN A 125 -4.07 13.51 4.43
CA GLN A 125 -3.17 12.57 5.09
C GLN A 125 -1.76 12.75 4.56
N ASP A 126 -0.79 12.47 5.43
CA ASP A 126 0.60 12.36 5.00
C ASP A 126 0.73 11.27 3.92
N THR A 127 1.52 11.60 2.91
CA THR A 127 1.88 10.69 1.84
C THR A 127 2.56 9.46 2.43
N SER A 128 2.35 8.31 1.81
CA SER A 128 3.10 7.11 2.11
C SER A 128 3.99 6.69 0.95
N LYS A 129 4.95 5.84 1.26
CA LYS A 129 5.70 5.08 0.27
C LYS A 129 5.27 3.62 0.37
N LEU A 130 4.86 3.06 -0.76
CA LEU A 130 4.58 1.65 -0.93
C LEU A 130 5.90 0.92 -1.19
N TYR A 131 6.07 -0.24 -0.57
CA TYR A 131 7.19 -1.16 -0.80
C TYR A 131 6.60 -2.52 -1.17
N LEU A 132 7.00 -3.06 -2.31
CA LEU A 132 6.61 -4.40 -2.78
C LEU A 132 7.88 -5.24 -2.93
N ASN A 133 7.97 -6.32 -2.15
CA ASN A 133 9.17 -7.14 -2.08
C ASN A 133 9.50 -7.81 -3.41
N ALA A 134 10.75 -7.68 -3.87
CA ALA A 134 11.17 -8.19 -5.17
C ALA A 134 11.03 -9.72 -5.29
N ARG A 135 11.11 -10.46 -4.17
CA ARG A 135 11.01 -11.93 -4.17
C ARG A 135 9.62 -12.43 -4.63
N PRO A 136 8.51 -12.09 -3.97
CA PRO A 136 7.17 -12.48 -4.44
C PRO A 136 6.71 -11.66 -5.66
N PHE A 137 7.03 -10.37 -5.74
CA PHE A 137 6.49 -9.47 -6.76
C PHE A 137 7.31 -9.39 -8.04
N GLY A 138 8.51 -9.98 -8.13
CA GLY A 138 9.35 -9.92 -9.34
C GLY A 138 8.67 -10.49 -10.59
N LYS A 139 7.74 -11.45 -10.44
CA LYS A 139 6.93 -11.97 -11.55
C LYS A 139 5.91 -10.96 -12.09
N VAL A 140 5.51 -9.99 -11.27
CA VAL A 140 4.56 -8.92 -11.60
C VAL A 140 5.29 -7.76 -12.29
N PHE A 141 6.47 -7.39 -11.79
CA PHE A 141 7.28 -6.27 -12.31
C PHE A 141 8.42 -6.73 -13.24
N ARG A 142 8.09 -7.57 -14.23
CA ARG A 142 9.10 -8.16 -15.14
C ARG A 142 9.89 -7.07 -15.86
N GLY A 143 11.22 -7.20 -15.84
CA GLY A 143 12.13 -6.25 -16.50
C GLY A 143 12.41 -4.96 -15.72
N LYS A 144 11.82 -4.79 -14.53
CA LYS A 144 12.14 -3.68 -13.62
C LYS A 144 13.12 -4.14 -12.54
N ALA A 145 14.18 -3.37 -12.32
CA ALA A 145 15.04 -3.53 -11.14
C ALA A 145 14.34 -2.97 -9.89
N PRO A 146 14.58 -3.51 -8.69
CA PRO A 146 14.08 -2.93 -7.45
C PRO A 146 14.56 -1.48 -7.28
N ASP A 147 13.66 -0.61 -6.80
CA ASP A 147 13.96 0.81 -6.57
C ASP A 147 14.73 1.02 -5.26
N PHE A 148 14.54 0.12 -4.29
CA PHE A 148 15.24 0.12 -3.01
C PHE A 148 15.95 -1.22 -2.80
N VAL A 149 17.17 -1.15 -2.26
CA VAL A 149 17.96 -2.32 -1.85
C VAL A 149 18.40 -2.10 -0.40
N GLY A 150 17.91 -2.96 0.48
CA GLY A 150 18.23 -2.91 1.91
C GLY A 150 19.70 -3.20 2.21
N GLN A 151 20.11 -2.89 3.44
CA GLN A 151 21.46 -3.18 3.91
C GLN A 151 21.61 -4.68 4.17
N ALA A 152 22.79 -5.25 3.91
CA ALA A 152 23.03 -6.66 4.21
C ALA A 152 22.71 -6.95 5.69
N ALA A 153 21.90 -7.98 5.94
CA ALA A 153 21.60 -8.41 7.30
C ALA A 153 22.92 -8.75 8.02
N PRO A 154 23.11 -8.30 9.28
CA PRO A 154 24.29 -8.69 10.04
C PRO A 154 24.35 -10.21 10.15
N THR A 155 25.54 -10.79 9.92
CA THR A 155 25.76 -12.23 10.00
C THR A 155 25.33 -12.74 11.39
N PRO A 156 24.48 -13.78 11.49
CA PRO A 156 24.07 -14.29 12.80
C PRO A 156 25.32 -14.74 13.57
N THR A 157 25.56 -14.12 14.73
CA THR A 157 26.61 -14.55 15.65
C THR A 157 26.32 -16.01 16.06
N PRO A 158 27.28 -16.94 15.93
CA PRO A 158 27.07 -18.32 16.36
C PRO A 158 26.64 -18.34 17.83
N ALA A 159 25.52 -19.01 18.13
CA ALA A 159 25.07 -19.20 19.49
C ALA A 159 26.17 -19.91 20.31
N PRO A 160 26.42 -19.50 21.56
CA PRO A 160 27.40 -20.18 22.40
C PRO A 160 27.00 -21.65 22.59
N PRO A 161 27.96 -22.59 22.58
CA PRO A 161 27.67 -23.99 22.86
C PRO A 161 27.04 -24.13 24.26
N ARG A 162 25.99 -24.95 24.35
CA ARG A 162 25.35 -25.32 25.62
C ARG A 162 26.30 -26.09 26.53
#